data_AF-A0A947YP13-F1
#
_entry.id   AF-A0A947YP13-F1
#
_cell.length_a   1.000
_cell.length_b   1.000
_cell.length_c   1.000
_cell.angle_alpha   90.00
_cell.angle_beta   90.00
_cell.angle_gamma   90.00
#
_symmetry.space_group_name_H-M   'P 1'
#
loop_
_entity.id
_entity.type
_entity.pdbx_description
1 polymer ?
#
loop_
_entity_poly.entity_id
_entity_poly.type
_entity_poly.pdbx_seq_one_letter_code
_entity_poly.pdbx_strand_id
1 'polypeptide(L)'
;MNIYKHLQKKLGERVRQQELLAPYTTFKMGGPADYFFEARTQEELVNAVRASNALALPFFLLGGGSNILVSDKGYRGLVIKNCTNNIVIRGMYGRREAGRSSGKVFVEADSGVNVNTLVRLTIEEGLGGLEMHLGLPGTVGGAVYMNAKWTHPEGYLGDAVYKAEIVTPSGEVKAVPKSYFRFAYDYSCIQKTKDIVI
;
A
#
# COMPACT_ATOMS: atom_id res chain seq x y z
N MET A 1 -30.72 -4.55 6.44
CA MET A 1 -30.21 -3.70 5.33
C MET A 1 -29.38 -4.58 4.41
N ASN A 2 -29.57 -4.53 3.09
CA ASN A 2 -28.76 -5.34 2.17
C ASN A 2 -27.35 -4.71 2.06
N ILE A 3 -26.35 -5.32 2.71
CA ILE A 3 -24.95 -4.85 2.77
C ILE A 3 -24.40 -4.59 1.36
N TYR A 4 -24.66 -5.51 0.43
CA TYR A 4 -24.19 -5.40 -0.95
C TYR A 4 -24.72 -4.15 -1.65
N LYS A 5 -26.03 -3.88 -1.56
CA LYS A 5 -26.62 -2.66 -2.15
C LYS A 5 -26.05 -1.38 -1.54
N HIS A 6 -25.73 -1.39 -0.25
CA HIS A 6 -25.09 -0.24 0.38
C HIS A 6 -23.65 -0.02 -0.13
N LEU A 7 -22.87 -1.10 -0.23
CA LEU A 7 -21.52 -1.05 -0.79
C LEU A 7 -21.54 -0.56 -2.24
N GLN A 8 -22.45 -1.07 -3.08
CA GLN A 8 -22.60 -0.60 -4.47
C GLN A 8 -22.95 0.88 -4.55
N LYS A 9 -23.84 1.38 -3.67
CA LYS A 9 -24.18 2.81 -3.63
C LYS A 9 -22.98 3.69 -3.27
N LYS A 10 -22.06 3.19 -2.44
CA LYS A 10 -20.89 3.96 -1.95
C LYS A 10 -19.65 3.81 -2.81
N LEU A 11 -19.41 2.63 -3.37
CA LEU A 11 -18.17 2.27 -4.09
C LEU A 11 -18.39 2.01 -5.59
N GLY A 12 -19.65 2.07 -6.04
CA GLY A 12 -20.05 1.83 -7.42
C GLY A 12 -20.26 0.35 -7.74
N GLU A 13 -20.54 0.09 -9.01
CA GLU A 13 -20.93 -1.24 -9.51
C GLU A 13 -19.77 -2.25 -9.56
N ARG A 14 -18.53 -1.80 -9.32
CA ARG A 14 -17.32 -2.66 -9.30
C ARG A 14 -17.19 -3.54 -8.05
N VAL A 15 -18.08 -3.40 -7.06
CA VAL A 15 -18.11 -4.29 -5.91
C VAL A 15 -18.57 -5.68 -6.36
N ARG A 16 -17.77 -6.69 -6.09
CA ARG A 16 -18.04 -8.10 -6.44
C ARG A 16 -18.41 -8.89 -5.19
N GLN A 17 -19.20 -9.96 -5.36
CA GLN A 17 -19.55 -10.89 -4.28
C GLN A 17 -18.91 -12.25 -4.51
N GLN A 18 -18.57 -12.96 -3.43
CA GLN A 18 -17.99 -14.31 -3.49
C GLN A 18 -16.76 -14.42 -4.43
N GLU A 19 -15.93 -13.38 -4.44
CA GLU A 19 -14.76 -13.29 -5.30
C GLU A 19 -13.63 -14.17 -4.74
N LEU A 20 -13.14 -15.12 -5.54
CA LEU A 20 -12.00 -15.95 -5.16
C LEU A 20 -10.75 -15.11 -4.96
N LEU A 21 -10.04 -15.33 -3.85
CA LEU A 21 -8.84 -14.56 -3.52
C LEU A 21 -7.55 -15.14 -4.12
N ALA A 22 -7.56 -16.41 -4.52
CA ALA A 22 -6.41 -17.09 -5.14
C ALA A 22 -5.76 -16.31 -6.31
N PRO A 23 -6.49 -15.68 -7.25
CA PRO A 23 -5.87 -14.89 -8.33
C PRO A 23 -5.05 -13.67 -7.86
N TYR A 24 -5.24 -13.23 -6.62
CA TYR A 24 -4.64 -12.02 -6.07
C TYR A 24 -3.53 -12.29 -5.04
N THR A 25 -3.13 -13.55 -4.85
CA THR A 25 -2.04 -13.94 -3.94
C THR A 25 -0.90 -14.60 -4.71
N THR A 26 0.35 -14.42 -4.26
CA THR A 26 1.51 -15.02 -4.93
C THR A 26 1.49 -16.55 -4.87
N PHE A 27 0.98 -17.13 -3.78
CA PHE A 27 0.81 -18.57 -3.63
C PHE A 27 -0.32 -19.15 -4.48
N LYS A 28 -1.15 -18.30 -5.11
CA LYS A 28 -2.35 -18.70 -5.86
C LYS A 28 -3.32 -19.52 -5.01
N MET A 29 -3.43 -19.17 -3.73
CA MET A 29 -4.30 -19.80 -2.74
C MET A 29 -5.23 -18.75 -2.13
N GLY A 30 -6.45 -19.17 -1.78
CA GLY A 30 -7.43 -18.32 -1.12
C GLY A 30 -8.86 -18.53 -1.62
N GLY A 31 -9.74 -18.84 -0.68
CA GLY A 31 -11.18 -18.97 -0.92
C GLY A 31 -11.88 -17.62 -1.16
N PRO A 32 -13.22 -17.61 -1.20
CA PRO A 32 -14.00 -16.44 -1.58
C PRO A 32 -14.06 -15.37 -0.48
N ALA A 33 -13.87 -14.11 -0.85
CA ALA A 33 -14.30 -12.97 -0.03
C ALA A 33 -15.81 -12.75 -0.18
N ASP A 34 -16.51 -12.42 0.91
CA ASP A 34 -17.94 -12.06 0.81
C ASP A 34 -18.16 -10.89 -0.14
N TYR A 35 -17.30 -9.87 -0.02
CA TYR A 35 -17.26 -8.72 -0.90
C TYR A 35 -15.82 -8.42 -1.31
N PHE A 36 -15.65 -7.95 -2.54
CA PHE A 36 -14.35 -7.56 -3.07
C PHE A 36 -14.45 -6.26 -3.85
N PHE A 37 -13.51 -5.35 -3.63
CA PHE A 37 -13.45 -4.07 -4.32
C PHE A 37 -12.00 -3.71 -4.67
N GLU A 38 -11.77 -3.28 -5.91
CA GLU A 38 -10.47 -2.73 -6.34
C GLU A 38 -10.51 -1.21 -6.29
N ALA A 39 -9.81 -0.63 -5.31
CA ALA A 39 -9.63 0.80 -5.20
C ALA A 39 -8.54 1.26 -6.17
N ARG A 40 -8.90 2.08 -7.16
CA ARG A 40 -7.98 2.56 -8.22
C ARG A 40 -7.45 3.96 -7.95
N THR A 41 -8.02 4.66 -6.99
CA THR A 41 -7.60 6.00 -6.55
C THR A 41 -7.53 6.04 -5.02
N GLN A 42 -6.77 7.00 -4.48
CA GLN A 42 -6.69 7.20 -3.03
C GLN A 42 -8.07 7.51 -2.45
N GLU A 43 -8.89 8.29 -3.17
CA GLU A 43 -10.27 8.60 -2.77
C GLU A 43 -11.14 7.34 -2.69
N GLU A 44 -11.05 6.44 -3.67
CA GLU A 44 -11.76 5.15 -3.64
C GLU A 44 -11.34 4.28 -2.45
N LEU A 45 -10.05 4.28 -2.14
CA LEU A 45 -9.50 3.53 -1.00
C LEU A 45 -10.06 4.05 0.32
N VAL A 46 -10.01 5.36 0.53
CA VAL A 46 -10.56 6.03 1.72
C VAL A 46 -12.07 5.81 1.82
N ASN A 47 -12.80 5.91 0.70
CA ASN A 47 -14.24 5.67 0.66
C ASN A 47 -14.60 4.21 0.98
N ALA A 48 -13.79 3.24 0.56
CA ALA A 48 -13.98 1.83 0.89
C ALA A 48 -13.83 1.55 2.40
N VAL A 49 -12.84 2.17 3.04
CA VAL A 49 -12.67 2.11 4.51
C VAL A 49 -13.89 2.72 5.21
N ARG A 50 -14.29 3.93 4.82
CA ARG A 50 -15.45 4.62 5.42
C ARG A 50 -16.76 3.86 5.22
N ALA A 51 -16.97 3.27 4.04
CA ALA A 51 -18.16 2.47 3.75
C ALA A 51 -18.21 1.20 4.62
N SER A 52 -17.06 0.56 4.83
CA SER A 52 -16.95 -0.61 5.72
C SER A 52 -17.27 -0.24 7.16
N ASN A 53 -16.73 0.88 7.65
CA ASN A 53 -16.99 1.40 8.99
C ASN A 53 -18.46 1.71 9.24
N ALA A 54 -19.12 2.40 8.28
CA ALA A 54 -20.53 2.75 8.37
C ALA A 54 -21.46 1.53 8.47
N LEU A 55 -20.98 0.37 8.01
CA LEU A 55 -21.70 -0.90 8.03
C LEU A 55 -21.27 -1.82 9.18
N ALA A 56 -20.29 -1.41 10.00
CA ALA A 56 -19.57 -2.28 10.93
C ALA A 56 -19.09 -3.59 10.26
N LEU A 57 -18.72 -3.49 8.97
CA LEU A 57 -18.28 -4.62 8.16
C LEU A 57 -16.77 -4.77 8.32
N PRO A 58 -16.26 -5.92 8.80
CA PRO A 58 -14.83 -6.18 8.81
C PRO A 58 -14.26 -6.06 7.40
N PHE A 59 -13.09 -5.45 7.28
CA PHE A 59 -12.41 -5.36 5.99
C PHE A 59 -10.94 -5.77 6.10
N PHE A 60 -10.41 -6.23 4.98
CA PHE A 60 -9.00 -6.58 4.83
C PHE A 60 -8.42 -5.79 3.66
N LEU A 61 -7.32 -5.07 3.90
CA LEU A 61 -6.60 -4.38 2.86
C LEU A 61 -5.61 -5.33 2.19
N LEU A 62 -5.80 -5.56 0.90
CA LEU A 62 -4.93 -6.39 0.08
C LEU A 62 -4.03 -5.51 -0.79
N GLY A 63 -2.72 -5.59 -0.56
CA GLY A 63 -1.71 -5.06 -1.48
C GLY A 63 -1.42 -6.05 -2.63
N GLY A 64 -0.15 -6.39 -2.82
CA GLY A 64 0.28 -7.33 -3.86
C GLY A 64 0.11 -8.82 -3.52
N GLY A 65 -0.34 -9.16 -2.31
CA GLY A 65 -0.59 -10.55 -1.91
C GLY A 65 0.67 -11.44 -1.78
N SER A 66 1.86 -10.84 -1.64
CA SER A 66 3.15 -11.54 -1.62
C SER A 66 3.56 -12.12 -0.27
N ASN A 67 2.93 -11.68 0.83
CA ASN A 67 3.28 -12.08 2.18
C ASN A 67 2.05 -12.49 3.02
N ILE A 68 1.08 -13.17 2.39
CA ILE A 68 -0.12 -13.66 3.05
C ILE A 68 -0.48 -15.07 2.56
N LEU A 69 -1.14 -15.83 3.43
CA LEU A 69 -1.79 -17.08 3.08
C LEU A 69 -3.28 -16.94 3.42
N VAL A 70 -4.13 -17.11 2.41
CA VAL A 70 -5.58 -16.96 2.55
C VAL A 70 -6.19 -18.36 2.63
N SER A 71 -7.02 -18.61 3.65
CA SER A 71 -7.72 -19.89 3.83
C SER A 71 -8.70 -20.17 2.69
N ASP A 72 -8.97 -21.44 2.38
CA ASP A 72 -10.02 -21.87 1.45
C ASP A 72 -11.44 -21.49 1.91
N LYS A 73 -11.62 -21.22 3.21
CA LYS A 73 -12.86 -20.61 3.74
C LYS A 73 -13.01 -19.14 3.34
N GLY A 74 -11.96 -18.53 2.79
CA GLY A 74 -11.93 -17.15 2.31
C GLY A 74 -11.99 -16.11 3.44
N TYR A 75 -12.53 -14.94 3.13
CA TYR A 75 -12.63 -13.81 4.06
C TYR A 75 -14.09 -13.41 4.27
N ARG A 76 -14.49 -13.22 5.54
CA ARG A 76 -15.84 -12.78 5.90
C ARG A 76 -15.85 -11.26 6.09
N GLY A 77 -16.37 -10.55 5.09
CA GLY A 77 -16.31 -9.09 5.02
C GLY A 77 -15.83 -8.56 3.67
N LEU A 78 -15.35 -7.32 3.65
CA LEU A 78 -14.86 -6.67 2.43
C LEU A 78 -13.34 -6.85 2.28
N VAL A 79 -12.89 -7.43 1.18
CA VAL A 79 -11.50 -7.29 0.75
C VAL A 79 -11.37 -6.07 -0.14
N ILE A 80 -10.52 -5.14 0.25
CA ILE A 80 -10.18 -3.93 -0.51
C ILE A 80 -8.81 -4.16 -1.13
N LYS A 81 -8.76 -4.42 -2.43
CA LYS A 81 -7.50 -4.50 -3.16
C LYS A 81 -7.05 -3.11 -3.56
N ASN A 82 -5.88 -2.70 -3.10
CA ASN A 82 -5.30 -1.42 -3.46
C ASN A 82 -4.62 -1.51 -4.82
N CYS A 83 -5.18 -0.81 -5.81
CA CYS A 83 -4.72 -0.72 -7.18
C CYS A 83 -4.32 0.70 -7.58
N THR A 84 -4.16 1.61 -6.60
CA THR A 84 -3.57 2.93 -6.81
C THR A 84 -2.16 2.77 -7.38
N ASN A 85 -1.75 3.65 -8.29
CA ASN A 85 -0.52 3.43 -9.06
C ASN A 85 0.18 4.73 -9.49
N ASN A 86 -0.20 5.88 -8.93
CA ASN A 86 0.43 7.14 -9.28
C ASN A 86 1.84 7.25 -8.67
N ILE A 87 2.77 7.80 -9.45
CA ILE A 87 4.12 8.13 -9.01
C ILE A 87 4.44 9.54 -9.53
N VAL A 88 4.87 10.43 -8.64
CA VAL A 88 5.22 11.81 -8.96
C VAL A 88 6.59 12.15 -8.38
N ILE A 89 7.50 12.62 -9.23
CA ILE A 89 8.78 13.15 -8.78
C ILE A 89 8.59 14.61 -8.37
N ARG A 90 8.82 14.89 -7.09
CA ARG A 90 8.60 16.18 -6.43
C ARG A 90 9.95 16.86 -6.15
N GLY A 91 10.37 17.73 -7.06
CA GLY A 91 11.45 18.71 -6.86
C GLY A 91 12.84 18.17 -6.48
N MET A 92 13.82 19.05 -6.49
CA MET A 92 15.19 18.77 -6.01
C MET A 92 15.59 19.84 -4.97
N TYR A 93 16.20 19.42 -3.86
CA TYR A 93 16.88 20.33 -2.93
C TYR A 93 18.37 19.99 -2.87
N GLY A 94 19.24 20.89 -3.36
CA GLY A 94 20.69 20.67 -3.33
C GLY A 94 21.50 21.71 -4.10
N ARG A 95 22.83 21.71 -3.93
CA ARG A 95 23.75 22.50 -4.77
C ARG A 95 24.16 21.66 -5.99
N ARG A 96 24.09 22.27 -7.18
CA ARG A 96 24.81 21.79 -8.36
C ARG A 96 26.20 22.44 -8.33
N GLU A 97 27.21 21.72 -7.86
CA GLU A 97 28.61 22.08 -8.10
C GLU A 97 29.16 21.22 -9.25
N ALA A 98 30.01 21.82 -10.09
CA ALA A 98 30.53 21.28 -11.34
C ALA A 98 30.71 19.75 -11.36
N GLY A 99 29.77 19.03 -11.99
CA GLY A 99 29.85 17.59 -12.22
C GLY A 99 29.48 16.68 -11.03
N ARG A 100 29.05 17.21 -9.87
CA ARG A 100 28.54 16.43 -8.74
C ARG A 100 27.27 17.07 -8.18
N SER A 101 26.13 16.39 -8.34
CA SER A 101 24.86 16.80 -7.74
C SER A 101 24.75 16.19 -6.34
N SER A 102 24.95 16.97 -5.28
CA SER A 102 24.53 16.59 -3.92
C SER A 102 23.16 17.22 -3.66
N GLY A 103 22.10 16.51 -4.03
CA GLY A 103 20.73 16.94 -3.81
C GLY A 103 19.81 15.81 -3.38
N LYS A 104 18.76 16.15 -2.64
CA LYS A 104 17.65 15.26 -2.31
C LYS A 104 16.54 15.44 -3.33
N VAL A 105 15.94 14.35 -3.75
CA VAL A 105 14.75 14.32 -4.60
C VAL A 105 13.64 13.65 -3.80
N PHE A 106 12.43 14.21 -3.83
CA PHE A 106 11.29 13.53 -3.23
C PHE A 106 10.54 12.77 -4.34
N VAL A 107 10.23 11.51 -4.09
CA VAL A 107 9.37 10.71 -4.96
C VAL A 107 8.13 10.37 -4.15
N GLU A 108 6.98 10.80 -4.64
CA GLU A 108 5.67 10.50 -4.09
C GLU A 108 5.12 9.30 -4.86
N ALA A 109 4.71 8.25 -4.17
CA ALA A 109 4.18 7.04 -4.77
C ALA A 109 2.96 6.59 -3.97
N ASP A 110 1.87 6.27 -4.67
CA ASP A 110 0.72 5.68 -4.02
C ASP A 110 1.08 4.34 -3.37
N SER A 111 0.42 4.02 -2.27
CA SER A 111 0.61 2.77 -1.53
C SER A 111 0.33 1.49 -2.33
N GLY A 112 -0.44 1.58 -3.42
CA GLY A 112 -0.72 0.47 -4.34
C GLY A 112 0.35 0.24 -5.41
N VAL A 113 1.30 1.17 -5.58
CA VAL A 113 2.39 1.06 -6.55
C VAL A 113 3.21 -0.19 -6.27
N ASN A 114 3.52 -0.98 -7.31
CA ASN A 114 4.44 -2.10 -7.19
C ASN A 114 5.86 -1.60 -6.87
N VAL A 115 6.52 -2.17 -5.86
CA VAL A 115 7.87 -1.70 -5.45
C VAL A 115 8.86 -1.77 -6.62
N ASN A 116 8.84 -2.83 -7.44
CA ASN A 116 9.74 -2.93 -8.59
C ASN A 116 9.48 -1.85 -9.64
N THR A 117 8.22 -1.44 -9.84
CA THR A 117 7.90 -0.34 -10.75
C THR A 117 8.50 0.96 -10.23
N LEU A 118 8.35 1.26 -8.94
CA LEU A 118 8.95 2.44 -8.32
C LEU A 118 10.48 2.43 -8.44
N VAL A 119 11.12 1.31 -8.06
CA VAL A 119 12.59 1.21 -8.07
C VAL A 119 13.15 1.34 -9.49
N ARG A 120 12.50 0.72 -10.49
CA ARG A 120 12.92 0.85 -11.90
C ARG A 120 12.81 2.29 -12.38
N LEU A 121 11.70 2.97 -12.10
CA LEU A 121 11.52 4.38 -12.44
C LEU A 121 12.63 5.24 -11.82
N THR A 122 12.96 5.04 -10.54
CA THR A 122 14.05 5.80 -9.92
C THR A 122 15.41 5.54 -10.55
N ILE A 123 15.70 4.29 -10.96
CA ILE A 123 16.95 3.95 -11.66
C ILE A 123 17.00 4.64 -13.03
N GLU A 124 15.91 4.61 -13.79
CA GLU A 124 15.80 5.22 -15.13
C GLU A 124 15.99 6.75 -15.08
N GLU A 125 15.52 7.39 -14.00
CA GLU A 125 15.68 8.83 -13.74
C GLU A 125 17.04 9.18 -13.09
N GLY A 126 17.93 8.21 -12.90
CA GLY A 126 19.24 8.40 -12.29
C GLY A 126 19.19 8.77 -10.80
N LEU A 127 18.11 8.39 -10.11
CA LEU A 127 17.89 8.64 -8.68
C LEU A 127 18.32 7.42 -7.85
N GLY A 128 19.33 7.62 -7.00
CA GLY A 128 19.79 6.60 -6.05
C GLY A 128 19.02 6.62 -4.73
N GLY A 129 19.09 5.52 -3.99
CA GLY A 129 18.52 5.31 -2.65
C GLY A 129 17.49 4.17 -2.56
N LEU A 130 17.01 3.63 -3.68
CA LEU A 130 16.02 2.56 -3.71
C LEU A 130 16.48 1.32 -4.50
N GLU A 131 17.60 1.38 -5.21
CA GLU A 131 18.11 0.36 -6.12
C GLU A 131 18.24 -1.02 -5.47
N MET A 132 18.59 -1.06 -4.18
CA MET A 132 18.73 -2.31 -3.42
C MET A 132 17.41 -3.07 -3.22
N HIS A 133 16.26 -2.38 -3.37
CA HIS A 133 14.93 -3.00 -3.25
C HIS A 133 14.42 -3.57 -4.59
N LEU A 134 15.24 -3.55 -5.64
CA LEU A 134 14.91 -4.21 -6.90
C LEU A 134 14.80 -5.73 -6.68
N GLY A 135 13.65 -6.29 -7.02
CA GLY A 135 13.29 -7.68 -6.80
C GLY A 135 12.32 -7.88 -5.62
N LEU A 136 12.10 -6.87 -4.78
CA LEU A 136 11.18 -6.99 -3.65
C LEU A 136 9.72 -7.13 -4.15
N PRO A 137 9.02 -8.24 -3.84
CA PRO A 137 7.65 -8.44 -4.31
C PRO A 137 6.65 -7.69 -3.43
N GLY A 138 5.60 -7.13 -4.05
CA GLY A 138 4.51 -6.46 -3.35
C GLY A 138 4.39 -4.99 -3.72
N THR A 139 3.64 -4.25 -2.90
CA THR A 139 3.36 -2.83 -3.12
C THR A 139 4.06 -1.96 -2.08
N VAL A 140 4.21 -0.67 -2.37
CA VAL A 140 4.81 0.33 -1.48
C VAL A 140 4.15 0.30 -0.10
N GLY A 141 2.82 0.27 -0.03
CA GLY A 141 2.08 0.21 1.24
C GLY A 141 2.36 -1.07 2.04
N GLY A 142 2.43 -2.23 1.35
CA GLY A 142 2.81 -3.49 1.99
C GLY A 142 4.26 -3.49 2.49
N ALA A 143 5.16 -2.87 1.73
CA ALA A 143 6.56 -2.72 2.10
C ALA A 143 6.73 -1.76 3.28
N VAL A 144 5.95 -0.67 3.38
CA VAL A 144 5.91 0.19 4.57
C VAL A 144 5.32 -0.57 5.77
N TYR A 145 4.23 -1.31 5.59
CA TYR A 145 3.60 -2.11 6.65
C TYR A 145 4.58 -3.11 7.29
N MET A 146 5.36 -3.79 6.46
CA MET A 146 6.35 -4.77 6.91
C MET A 146 7.70 -4.13 7.28
N ASN A 147 7.94 -2.85 7.00
CA ASN A 147 9.30 -2.32 6.89
C ASN A 147 10.18 -3.29 6.08
N ALA A 148 9.74 -3.61 4.87
CA ALA A 148 10.33 -4.66 4.08
C ALA A 148 11.81 -4.39 3.81
N LYS A 149 12.59 -5.47 3.82
CA LYS A 149 14.04 -5.41 3.77
C LYS A 149 14.61 -6.15 2.58
N TRP A 150 15.82 -5.75 2.22
CA TRP A 150 16.74 -6.57 1.45
C TRP A 150 17.88 -7.01 2.38
N THR A 151 18.45 -8.20 2.18
CA THR A 151 19.41 -8.78 3.13
C THR A 151 20.87 -8.54 2.76
N HIS A 152 21.19 -8.32 1.47
CA HIS A 152 22.57 -8.14 1.02
C HIS A 152 22.71 -7.08 -0.10
N PRO A 153 23.21 -5.86 0.20
CA PRO A 153 23.44 -5.34 1.56
C PRO A 153 22.12 -5.19 2.34
N GLU A 154 22.19 -5.17 3.67
CA GLU A 154 21.01 -4.93 4.50
C GLU A 154 20.50 -3.50 4.29
N GLY A 155 19.20 -3.36 4.06
CA GLY A 155 18.53 -2.07 4.10
C GLY A 155 17.03 -2.23 4.06
N TYR A 156 16.35 -1.22 4.59
CA TYR A 156 14.91 -1.24 4.77
C TYR A 156 14.23 -0.21 3.88
N LEU A 157 13.04 -0.53 3.38
CA LEU A 157 12.24 0.45 2.64
C LEU A 157 11.92 1.67 3.52
N GLY A 158 11.71 1.45 4.82
CA GLY A 158 11.49 2.51 5.80
C GLY A 158 12.64 3.52 5.89
N ASP A 159 13.85 3.17 5.44
CA ASP A 159 14.99 4.09 5.46
C ASP A 159 14.78 5.27 4.51
N ALA A 160 14.16 5.03 3.36
CA ALA A 160 13.85 6.02 2.34
C ALA A 160 12.57 6.83 2.62
N VAL A 161 11.72 6.40 3.55
CA VAL A 161 10.46 7.10 3.88
C VAL A 161 10.76 8.46 4.53
N TYR A 162 10.23 9.54 3.96
CA TYR A 162 10.31 10.88 4.56
C TYR A 162 9.05 11.21 5.38
N LYS A 163 7.88 11.07 4.74
CA LYS A 163 6.54 11.21 5.31
C LYS A 163 5.58 10.33 4.50
N ALA A 164 4.38 10.11 5.01
CA ALA A 164 3.32 9.45 4.29
C ALA A 164 1.96 10.04 4.66
N GLU A 165 0.98 9.86 3.78
CA GLU A 165 -0.43 10.03 4.15
C GLU A 165 -0.99 8.68 4.59
N ILE A 166 -1.85 8.72 5.61
CA ILE A 166 -2.52 7.54 6.13
C ILE A 166 -4.02 7.80 6.23
N VAL A 167 -4.81 6.74 6.11
CA VAL A 167 -6.19 6.68 6.58
C VAL A 167 -6.25 5.81 7.83
N THR A 168 -6.80 6.37 8.91
CA THR A 168 -6.96 5.67 10.19
C THR A 168 -8.11 4.66 10.12
N PRO A 169 -8.23 3.74 11.09
CA PRO A 169 -9.38 2.84 11.16
C PRO A 169 -10.74 3.54 11.23
N SER A 170 -10.81 4.81 11.69
CA SER A 170 -12.06 5.58 11.70
C SER A 170 -12.37 6.24 10.35
N GLY A 171 -11.43 6.23 9.40
CA GLY A 171 -11.57 6.87 8.09
C GLY A 171 -11.08 8.32 8.04
N GLU A 172 -10.38 8.80 9.07
CA GLU A 172 -9.69 10.09 9.06
C GLU A 172 -8.40 10.00 8.23
N VAL A 173 -8.17 10.97 7.35
CA VAL A 173 -6.93 11.07 6.56
C VAL A 173 -6.01 12.10 7.20
N LYS A 174 -4.73 11.73 7.38
CA LYS A 174 -3.71 12.65 7.91
C LYS A 174 -2.31 12.33 7.41
N ALA A 175 -1.47 13.35 7.34
CA ALA A 175 -0.05 13.21 7.05
C ALA A 175 0.73 12.87 8.34
N VAL A 176 1.65 11.92 8.25
CA VAL A 176 2.50 11.49 9.35
C VAL A 176 3.99 11.45 8.93
N PRO A 177 4.92 11.86 9.80
CA PRO A 177 6.35 11.78 9.51
C PRO A 177 6.87 10.34 9.60
N LYS A 178 8.07 10.06 9.06
CA LYS A 178 8.77 8.77 9.21
C LYS A 178 8.77 8.25 10.66
N SER A 179 9.01 9.13 11.64
CA SER A 179 9.08 8.77 13.06
C SER A 179 7.78 8.18 13.62
N TYR A 180 6.63 8.45 12.99
CA TYR A 180 5.34 7.85 13.38
C TYR A 180 5.38 6.33 13.28
N PHE A 181 5.99 5.80 12.22
CA PHE A 181 5.96 4.37 11.89
C PHE A 181 6.75 3.50 12.86
N ARG A 182 7.67 4.09 13.65
CA ARG A 182 8.51 3.36 14.62
C ARG A 182 9.07 2.06 14.01
N PHE A 183 9.66 2.19 12.82
CA PHE A 183 10.15 1.07 12.04
C PHE A 183 11.15 0.25 12.85
N ALA A 184 11.03 -1.08 12.74
CA ALA A 184 11.98 -2.05 13.26
C ALA A 184 12.03 -3.26 12.32
N TYR A 185 12.76 -4.31 12.72
CA TYR A 185 12.87 -5.54 11.94
C TYR A 185 11.47 -6.14 11.67
N ASP A 186 11.10 -6.23 10.39
CA ASP A 186 9.81 -6.72 9.89
C ASP A 186 8.58 -6.03 10.55
N TYR A 187 8.76 -4.79 10.99
CA TYR A 187 7.79 -4.09 11.84
C TYR A 187 7.59 -2.62 11.49
N SER A 188 6.33 -2.21 11.53
CA SER A 188 5.90 -0.82 11.68
C SER A 188 4.73 -0.75 12.67
N CYS A 189 4.53 0.40 13.32
CA CYS A 189 3.45 0.58 14.29
C CYS A 189 2.06 0.39 13.69
N ILE A 190 1.91 0.56 12.37
CA ILE A 190 0.63 0.42 11.67
C ILE A 190 0.11 -1.02 11.64
N GLN A 191 0.97 -2.01 11.92
CA GLN A 191 0.53 -3.38 12.20
C GLN A 191 -0.38 -3.47 13.45
N LYS A 192 -0.18 -2.56 14.41
CA LYS A 192 -0.94 -2.47 15.66
C LYS A 192 -2.04 -1.42 15.58
N THR A 193 -1.75 -0.22 15.09
CA THR A 193 -2.75 0.87 14.99
C THR A 193 -3.82 0.58 13.93
N LYS A 194 -3.50 -0.28 12.96
CA LYS A 194 -4.36 -0.58 11.79
C LYS A 194 -4.58 0.61 10.86
N ASP A 195 -3.74 1.64 10.96
CA ASP A 195 -3.70 2.69 9.96
C ASP A 195 -3.23 2.12 8.61
N ILE A 196 -3.69 2.73 7.53
CA ILE A 196 -3.42 2.31 6.16
C ILE A 196 -2.66 3.44 5.49
N VAL A 197 -1.47 3.17 4.97
CA VAL A 197 -0.78 4.10 4.06
C VAL A 197 -1.59 4.19 2.78
N ILE A 198 -1.81 5.42 2.28
CA ILE A 198 -2.53 5.68 1.03
C ILE A 198 -1.56 6.15 -0.05
#